data_AF-C2EUJ6-F1
#
_entry.id   AF-C2EUJ6-F1
#
_cell.length_a   1.000
_cell.length_b   1.000
_cell.length_c   1.000
_cell.angle_alpha   90.00
_cell.angle_beta   90.00
_cell.angle_gamma   90.00
#
_symmetry.space_group_name_H-M   'P 1'
#
loop_
_entity.id
_entity.type
_entity.pdbx_description
1 polymer ?
#
loop_
_entity_poly.entity_id
_entity_poly.type
_entity_poly.pdbx_seq_one_letter_code
_entity_poly.pdbx_strand_id
1 'polypeptide(L)' 'MDNLNEIAQELIKFEREHDMNDNQVAFGSHLSVERIHDIKSGNSNATDEEAELIERFMQSNNTSND' A
#
# COMPACT_ATOMS: atom_id res chain seq x y z
N MET A 1 2.47 18.55 5.24
CA MET A 1 3.35 17.64 4.50
C MET A 1 2.45 16.52 4.05
N ASP A 2 2.09 16.52 2.77
CA ASP A 2 1.14 15.55 2.23
C ASP A 2 1.84 14.20 2.07
N ASN A 3 1.92 13.42 3.15
CA ASN A 3 2.41 12.02 3.17
C ASN A 3 1.61 11.09 2.21
N LEU A 4 0.55 11.63 1.60
CA LEU A 4 -0.41 10.97 0.72
C LEU A 4 0.21 10.55 -0.62
N ASN A 5 1.12 11.36 -1.17
CA ASN A 5 1.85 10.98 -2.38
C ASN A 5 2.98 10.00 -2.05
N GLU A 6 3.51 10.07 -0.83
CA GLU A 6 4.58 9.19 -0.38
C GLU A 6 4.07 7.74 -0.28
N ILE A 7 2.92 7.51 0.34
CA ILE A 7 2.38 6.15 0.47
C ILE A 7 2.02 5.52 -0.89
N ALA A 8 1.49 6.30 -1.83
CA ALA A 8 1.21 5.81 -3.18
C ALA A 8 2.51 5.37 -3.89
N GLN A 9 3.58 6.16 -3.76
CA GLN A 9 4.89 5.83 -4.33
C GLN A 9 5.54 4.62 -3.66
N GLU A 10 5.47 4.55 -2.33
CA GLU A 10 5.96 3.41 -1.55
C GLU A 10 5.21 2.13 -1.92
N LEU A 11 3.89 2.20 -2.07
CA LEU A 11 3.06 1.05 -2.43
C LEU A 11 3.39 0.53 -3.83
N ILE A 12 3.52 1.42 -4.83
CA ILE A 12 3.94 1.04 -6.19
C ILE A 12 5.33 0.42 -6.18
N LYS A 13 6.24 0.94 -5.37
CA LYS A 13 7.59 0.39 -5.23
C LYS A 13 7.55 -1.00 -4.58
N PHE A 14 6.79 -1.14 -3.49
CA PHE A 14 6.63 -2.40 -2.77
C PHE A 14 6.06 -3.50 -3.67
N GLU A 15 5.01 -3.20 -4.44
CA GLU A 15 4.45 -4.14 -5.42
C GLU A 15 5.50 -4.63 -6.43
N ARG A 16 6.34 -3.72 -6.93
CA ARG A 16 7.41 -4.09 -7.87
C ARG A 16 8.52 -4.91 -7.23
N GLU A 17 8.90 -4.59 -5.99
CA GLU A 17 9.98 -5.27 -5.27
C GLU A 17 9.57 -6.69 -4.84
N HIS A 18 8.30 -6.89 -4.52
CA HIS A 18 7.76 -8.18 -4.06
C HIS A 18 6.99 -8.97 -5.14
N ASP A 19 7.00 -8.50 -6.39
CA ASP A 19 6.24 -9.07 -7.52
C ASP A 19 4.75 -9.31 -7.17
N MET A 20 4.15 -8.31 -6.53
CA MET A 20 2.76 -8.31 -6.10
C MET A 20 1.89 -7.45 -7.00
N ASN A 21 0.60 -7.81 -7.09
CA ASN A 21 -0.44 -7.00 -7.71
C ASN A 21 -1.44 -6.44 -6.69
N ASP A 22 -2.30 -5.52 -7.15
CA ASP A 22 -3.31 -4.83 -6.34
C ASP A 22 -4.19 -5.80 -5.54
N ASN A 23 -4.48 -7.00 -6.07
CA ASN A 23 -5.29 -8.00 -5.36
C ASN A 23 -4.55 -8.57 -4.14
N GLN A 24 -3.26 -8.84 -4.27
CA GLN A 24 -2.44 -9.38 -3.19
C GLN A 24 -2.25 -8.33 -2.08
N VAL A 25 -2.00 -7.08 -2.47
CA VAL A 25 -1.88 -5.95 -1.55
C VAL A 25 -3.21 -5.69 -0.84
N ALA A 26 -4.32 -5.64 -1.58
CA ALA A 26 -5.65 -5.44 -1.03
C ALA A 26 -5.99 -6.53 0.01
N PHE A 27 -5.73 -7.80 -0.35
CA PHE A 27 -5.94 -8.91 0.55
C PHE A 27 -5.11 -8.79 1.84
N GLY A 28 -3.82 -8.43 1.73
CA GLY A 28 -2.93 -8.33 2.89
C GLY A 28 -3.16 -7.11 3.78
N SER A 29 -3.55 -5.98 3.19
CA SER A 29 -3.87 -4.73 3.90
C SER A 29 -5.32 -4.68 4.41
N HIS A 30 -6.15 -5.67 4.08
CA HIS A 30 -7.59 -5.68 4.37
C HIS A 30 -8.35 -4.50 3.74
N LEU A 31 -7.85 -4.00 2.61
CA LEU A 31 -8.50 -2.97 1.80
C LEU A 31 -9.16 -3.61 0.57
N SER A 32 -10.06 -2.88 -0.09
CA SER A 32 -10.57 -3.31 -1.39
C SER A 32 -9.53 -3.07 -2.49
N VAL A 33 -9.59 -3.87 -3.54
CA VAL A 33 -8.72 -3.71 -4.74
C VAL A 33 -8.91 -2.33 -5.36
N GLU A 34 -10.16 -1.88 -5.46
CA GLU A 34 -10.50 -0.55 -5.95
C GLU A 34 -9.87 0.54 -5.07
N ARG A 35 -9.85 0.36 -3.74
CA ARG A 35 -9.23 1.31 -2.83
C ARG A 35 -7.72 1.41 -3.02
N ILE A 36 -7.04 0.27 -3.19
CA ILE A 36 -5.61 0.23 -3.52
C ILE A 36 -5.35 0.94 -4.86
N HIS A 37 -6.18 0.69 -5.86
CA HIS A 37 -6.07 1.32 -7.17
C HIS A 37 -6.26 2.85 -7.10
N ASP A 38 -7.24 3.34 -6.35
CA ASP A 38 -7.53 4.76 -6.19
C ASP A 38 -6.42 5.51 -5.45
N ILE A 39 -5.79 4.88 -4.46
CA ILE A 39 -4.64 5.43 -3.75
C ILE A 39 -3.43 5.50 -4.68
N LYS A 40 -3.12 4.42 -5.41
CA LYS A 40 -1.97 4.35 -6.34
C LYS A 40 -2.08 5.32 -7.51
N SER A 41 -3.29 5.50 -8.04
CA SER A 41 -3.54 6.41 -9.16
C SER A 41 -3.52 7.89 -8.75
N GLY A 42 -3.49 8.18 -7.45
CA GLY A 42 -3.64 9.53 -6.91
C GLY A 42 -5.05 10.10 -7.11
N ASN A 43 -6.03 9.25 -7.45
CA ASN A 43 -7.44 9.64 -7.58
C ASN A 43 -8.05 10.00 -6.22
N SER A 44 -7.52 9.41 -5.15
CA SER A 44 -7.96 9.68 -3.79
C SER A 44 -6.81 9.60 -2.81
N ASN A 45 -6.95 10.38 -1.74
CA ASN A 45 -6.03 10.33 -0.61
C ASN A 45 -6.40 9.16 0.30
N ALA A 46 -5.40 8.39 0.74
CA ALA A 46 -5.56 7.43 1.82
C ALA A 46 -5.93 8.18 3.10
N THR A 47 -6.81 7.60 3.91
CA THR A 47 -7.00 8.05 5.30
C THR A 47 -5.83 7.59 6.16
N ASP A 48 -5.68 8.19 7.35
CA ASP A 48 -4.62 7.78 8.29
C ASP A 48 -4.73 6.29 8.67
N GLU A 49 -5.95 5.76 8.79
CA GLU A 49 -6.21 4.34 9.08
C GLU A 49 -5.78 3.43 7.92
N GLU A 50 -6.12 3.80 6.68
CA GLU A 50 -5.74 3.04 5.50
C GLU A 50 -4.24 3.06 5.28
N ALA A 51 -3.61 4.21 5.56
CA ALA A 51 -2.17 4.33 5.51
C ALA A 51 -1.51 3.39 6.52
N GLU A 52 -1.99 3.35 7.77
CA GLU A 52 -1.47 2.44 8.79
C GLU A 52 -1.63 0.97 8.39
N LEU A 53 -2.76 0.60 7.77
CA LEU A 53 -3.00 -0.77 7.28
C LEU A 53 -2.03 -1.17 6.16
N ILE A 54 -1.81 -0.27 5.19
CA ILE A 54 -0.88 -0.49 4.08
C ILE A 54 0.56 -0.58 4.61
N GLU A 55 0.98 0.36 5.46
CA GLU A 55 2.32 0.38 6.07
C GLU A 55 2.59 -0.88 6.89
N ARG A 56 1.63 -1.29 7.73
CA ARG A 56 1.76 -2.52 8.52
C ARG A 56 1.93 -3.75 7.65
N PHE A 57 1.16 -3.84 6.56
CA PHE A 57 1.30 -4.93 5.59
C PHE A 57 2.70 -4.90 4.94
N MET A 58 3.13 -3.75 4.42
CA MET A 58 4.47 -3.61 3.81
C MET A 58 5.59 -3.98 4.78
N GLN A 59 5.52 -3.51 6.03
CA GLN A 59 6.49 -3.82 7.08
C GLN A 59 6.55 -5.32 7.36
N SER A 60 5.40 -6.01 7.52
CA SER A 60 5.36 -7.45 7.78
C SER A 60 6.02 -8.30 6.69
N ASN A 61 5.95 -7.87 5.43
CA ASN A 61 6.59 -8.54 4.31
C ASN A 61 8.08 -8.19 4.18
N ASN A 62 8.50 -7.02 4.67
CA ASN A 62 9.90 -6.62 4.71
C ASN A 62 10.67 -7.21 5.89
N THR A 63 10.01 -7.50 7.02
CA THR A 63 10.64 -8.07 8.23
C THR A 63 10.88 -9.59 8.16
N SER A 64 10.69 -10.24 7.01
CA SER A 64 11.05 -11.67 6.82
C SER A 64 12.55 -11.88 6.49
N ASN A 65 13.40 -10.90 6.77
CA ASN A 65 14.85 -10.91 6.48
C ASN A 65 15.76 -10.79 7.72
N ASP A 66 15.24 -11.01 8.94
CA ASP A 66 16.05 -11.20 10.17
C ASP A 66 16.15 -12.67 10.59
#